data_AF-A0A1C5R276-F1
#
_entry.id   AF-A0A1C5R276-F1
#
_cell.length_a   1.000
_cell.length_b   1.000
_cell.length_c   1.000
_cell.angle_alpha   90.00
_cell.angle_beta   90.00
_cell.angle_gamma   90.00
#
_symmetry.space_group_name_H-M   'P 1'
#
loop_
_entity.id
_entity.type
_entity.pdbx_description
1 polymer ?
#
loop_
_entity_poly.entity_id
_entity_poly.type
_entity_poly.pdbx_seq_one_letter_code
_entity_poly.pdbx_strand_id
1 'polypeptide(L)'
;MNIKFLGGALYSYWPLDMNMPRNKKEDVERAIKNMRRLSKITEENDVTLGMEVLNCYETYMMNTCSEAIDFVKAVHSSQVNIMLGTFHMNIEENKYNSGYTASRSKIGAFPYWRTKYVSSW
;
A
#
# COMPACT_ATOMS: atom_id res chain seq x y z
N MET A 1 -12.32 9.39 -20.15
CA MET A 1 -12.08 9.54 -18.70
C MET A 1 -10.57 9.72 -18.50
N ASN A 2 -10.11 10.73 -17.77
CA ASN A 2 -8.68 10.99 -17.52
C ASN A 2 -8.34 10.56 -16.09
N ILE A 3 -8.01 9.28 -15.90
CA ILE A 3 -7.71 8.70 -14.58
C ILE A 3 -6.24 8.91 -14.25
N LYS A 4 -5.97 9.46 -13.07
CA LYS A 4 -4.62 9.86 -12.63
C LYS A 4 -4.13 9.14 -11.37
N PHE A 5 -4.97 8.30 -10.78
CA PHE A 5 -4.65 7.51 -9.60
C PHE A 5 -5.16 6.07 -9.79
N LEU A 6 -4.27 5.09 -9.55
CA LEU A 6 -4.61 3.68 -9.52
C LEU A 6 -4.20 3.11 -8.15
N GLY A 7 -5.16 2.54 -7.42
CA GLY A 7 -4.95 2.03 -6.07
C GLY A 7 -5.25 0.54 -5.94
N GLY A 8 -4.60 -0.12 -4.97
CA GLY A 8 -4.91 -1.49 -4.57
C GLY A 8 -3.67 -2.30 -4.19
N ALA A 9 -3.82 -3.62 -4.13
CA ALA A 9 -2.75 -4.60 -3.91
C ALA A 9 -1.81 -4.77 -5.13
N LEU A 10 -1.42 -3.67 -5.78
CA LEU A 10 -0.71 -3.65 -7.07
C LEU A 10 0.66 -4.35 -7.04
N TYR A 11 1.25 -4.49 -5.85
CA TYR A 11 2.50 -5.20 -5.60
C TYR A 11 2.35 -6.73 -5.59
N SER A 12 1.12 -7.25 -5.65
CA SER A 12 0.80 -8.67 -5.62
C SER A 12 -0.46 -8.97 -6.45
N TYR A 13 -1.39 -9.74 -5.92
CA TYR A 13 -2.68 -10.07 -6.51
C TYR A 13 -3.74 -10.24 -5.42
N TRP A 14 -5.01 -10.20 -5.81
CA TRP A 14 -6.14 -10.41 -4.91
C TRP A 14 -7.28 -11.12 -5.67
N PRO A 15 -7.99 -12.09 -5.07
CA PRO A 15 -7.80 -12.63 -3.71
C PRO A 15 -6.56 -13.54 -3.62
N LEU A 16 -5.91 -13.54 -2.46
CA LEU A 16 -4.74 -14.36 -2.17
C LEU A 16 -5.16 -15.80 -1.81
N ASP A 17 -4.50 -16.81 -2.39
CA ASP A 17 -4.62 -18.19 -1.91
C ASP A 17 -3.70 -18.41 -0.71
N MET A 18 -4.30 -18.60 0.46
CA MET A 18 -3.60 -18.79 1.72
C MET A 18 -2.93 -20.16 1.88
N ASN A 19 -3.21 -21.11 0.98
CA ASN A 19 -2.64 -22.45 1.01
C ASN A 19 -1.34 -22.59 0.21
N MET A 20 -1.00 -21.60 -0.62
CA MET A 20 0.24 -21.64 -1.39
C MET A 20 1.47 -21.36 -0.51
N PRO A 21 2.64 -21.93 -0.85
CA PRO A 21 3.90 -21.55 -0.22
C PRO A 21 4.14 -20.04 -0.38
N ARG A 22 4.58 -19.37 0.69
CA ARG A 22 4.81 -17.92 0.72
C ARG A 22 6.25 -17.64 1.10
N ASN A 23 6.92 -16.78 0.34
CA ASN A 23 8.25 -16.27 0.69
C ASN A 23 8.22 -14.75 0.69
N LYS A 24 7.74 -14.18 1.81
CA LYS A 24 7.56 -12.73 1.99
C LYS A 24 8.76 -11.92 1.50
N LYS A 25 9.98 -12.34 1.84
CA LYS A 25 11.19 -11.60 1.48
C LYS A 25 11.39 -11.55 -0.03
N GLU A 26 11.41 -12.71 -0.69
CA GLU A 26 11.61 -12.80 -2.14
C GLU A 26 10.47 -12.14 -2.92
N ASP A 27 9.24 -12.30 -2.45
CA ASP A 27 8.06 -11.72 -3.08
C ASP A 27 8.08 -10.19 -2.99
N VAL A 28 8.48 -9.62 -1.84
CA VAL A 28 8.66 -8.17 -1.67
C VAL A 28 9.79 -7.65 -2.57
N GLU A 29 10.93 -8.33 -2.63
CA GLU A 29 12.04 -7.94 -3.50
C GLU A 29 11.63 -7.94 -4.99
N ARG A 30 10.88 -8.97 -5.41
CA ARG A 30 10.32 -9.06 -6.76
C ARG A 30 9.31 -7.96 -7.04
N ALA A 31 8.43 -7.65 -6.08
CA ALA A 31 7.46 -6.57 -6.21
C ALA A 31 8.14 -5.20 -6.32
N ILE A 32 9.17 -4.90 -5.52
CA ILE A 32 9.95 -3.66 -5.62
C ILE A 32 10.56 -3.51 -7.02
N LYS A 33 11.19 -4.57 -7.53
CA LYS A 33 11.77 -4.59 -8.88
C LYS A 33 10.73 -4.29 -9.96
N ASN A 34 9.56 -4.90 -9.86
CA ASN A 34 8.47 -4.72 -10.83
C ASN A 34 7.85 -3.32 -10.73
N MET A 35 7.61 -2.82 -9.53
CA MET A 35 7.07 -1.47 -9.30
C MET A 35 8.03 -0.39 -9.80
N ARG A 36 9.36 -0.57 -9.65
CA ARG A 36 10.35 0.36 -10.23
C ARG A 36 10.34 0.35 -11.76
N ARG A 37 10.01 -0.78 -12.39
CA ARG A 37 9.83 -0.83 -13.86
C ARG A 37 8.54 -0.12 -14.26
N LEU A 38 7.46 -0.39 -13.54
CA LEU A 38 6.15 0.19 -13.81
C LEU A 38 6.16 1.72 -13.59
N SER A 39 6.89 2.21 -12.58
CA SER A 39 6.94 3.63 -12.24
C SER A 39 7.43 4.52 -13.38
N LYS A 40 8.31 4.01 -14.25
CA LYS A 40 8.78 4.74 -15.44
C LYS A 40 7.62 5.06 -16.40
N ILE A 41 6.72 4.10 -16.59
CA ILE A 41 5.53 4.27 -17.43
C ILE A 41 4.58 5.26 -16.77
N THR A 42 4.42 5.18 -15.45
CA THR A 42 3.50 6.07 -14.74
C THR A 42 4.02 7.50 -14.64
N GLU A 43 5.33 7.71 -14.64
CA GLU A 43 5.98 9.02 -14.76
C GLU A 43 5.67 9.69 -16.11
N GLU A 44 5.79 8.95 -17.22
CA GLU A 44 5.48 9.45 -18.57
C GLU A 44 4.00 9.85 -18.75
N ASN A 45 3.10 9.16 -18.04
CA ASN A 45 1.66 9.36 -18.14
C ASN A 45 1.08 10.22 -17.02
N ASP A 46 1.92 10.69 -16.09
CA ASP A 46 1.52 11.43 -14.89
C ASP A 46 0.40 10.70 -14.13
N VAL A 47 0.67 9.44 -13.77
CA VAL A 47 -0.25 8.57 -13.01
C VAL A 47 0.42 8.19 -11.70
N THR A 48 -0.32 8.28 -10.60
CA THR A 48 0.14 7.82 -9.29
C THR A 48 -0.39 6.43 -8.98
N LEU A 49 0.48 5.56 -8.48
CA LEU A 49 0.16 4.23 -7.97
C LEU A 49 0.08 4.25 -6.44
N GLY A 50 -1.09 3.89 -5.90
CA GLY A 50 -1.31 3.73 -4.47
C GLY A 50 -1.16 2.27 -4.04
N MET A 51 -0.08 1.96 -3.35
CA MET A 51 0.15 0.64 -2.76
C MET A 51 -0.72 0.50 -1.51
N GLU A 52 -1.78 -0.31 -1.60
CA GLU A 52 -2.72 -0.48 -0.49
C GLU A 52 -2.16 -1.36 0.61
N VAL A 53 -2.20 -0.86 1.84
CA VAL A 53 -1.83 -1.62 3.05
C VAL A 53 -3.04 -2.43 3.50
N LEU A 54 -2.89 -3.76 3.50
CA LEU A 54 -3.98 -4.70 3.75
C LEU A 54 -3.77 -5.50 5.03
N ASN A 55 -4.82 -6.05 5.61
CA ASN A 55 -4.70 -6.90 6.79
C ASN A 55 -4.13 -8.29 6.44
N CYS A 56 -3.72 -9.03 7.45
CA CYS A 56 -3.11 -10.35 7.35
C CYS A 56 -4.01 -11.44 6.75
N TYR A 57 -5.31 -11.19 6.63
CA TYR A 57 -6.25 -12.10 5.96
C TYR A 57 -6.25 -11.92 4.44
N GLU A 58 -5.76 -10.78 3.94
CA GLU A 58 -5.82 -10.42 2.53
C GLU A 58 -4.43 -10.38 1.88
N THR A 59 -3.38 -10.15 2.66
CA THR A 59 -2.00 -10.24 2.17
C THR A 59 -1.03 -10.66 3.28
N TYR A 60 0.11 -11.22 2.89
CA TYR A 60 1.26 -11.46 3.78
C TYR A 60 2.40 -10.46 3.55
N MET A 61 2.33 -9.62 2.51
CA MET A 61 3.48 -8.83 2.06
C MET A 61 3.60 -7.47 2.76
N MET A 62 2.50 -6.74 2.92
CA MET A 62 2.53 -5.37 3.44
C MET A 62 1.28 -5.09 4.26
N ASN A 63 1.44 -5.16 5.59
CA ASN A 63 0.35 -5.11 6.55
C ASN A 63 0.37 -3.85 7.43
N THR A 64 1.53 -3.22 7.57
CA THR A 64 1.68 -1.99 8.36
C THR A 64 2.14 -0.81 7.52
N CYS A 65 1.89 0.40 8.01
CA CYS A 65 2.37 1.64 7.44
C CYS A 65 3.91 1.68 7.39
N SER A 66 4.59 1.09 8.38
CA SER A 66 6.05 1.02 8.40
C SER A 66 6.59 0.20 7.23
N GLU A 67 6.02 -0.99 7.01
CA GLU A 67 6.40 -1.84 5.86
C GLU A 67 6.12 -1.12 4.54
N ALA A 68 5.00 -0.40 4.44
CA ALA A 68 4.67 0.37 3.25
C ALA A 68 5.65 1.51 2.99
N ILE A 69 6.09 2.23 4.03
CA ILE A 69 7.11 3.27 3.92
C ILE A 69 8.43 2.68 3.40
N ASP A 70 8.85 1.54 3.92
CA ASP A 70 10.08 0.87 3.48
C ASP A 70 9.96 0.40 2.03
N PHE A 71 8.80 -0.16 1.66
CA PHE A 71 8.51 -0.58 0.29
C PHE A 71 8.60 0.59 -0.71
N VAL A 72 7.86 1.68 -0.48
CA VAL A 72 7.85 2.81 -1.43
C VAL A 72 9.20 3.53 -1.50
N LYS A 73 9.94 3.60 -0.39
CA LYS A 73 11.33 4.09 -0.39
C LYS A 73 12.23 3.22 -1.25
N ALA A 74 12.11 1.89 -1.15
CA ALA A 74 12.90 0.96 -1.93
C ALA A 74 12.57 1.00 -3.43
N VAL A 75 11.33 1.28 -3.81
CA VAL A 75 10.95 1.48 -5.22
C VAL A 75 11.66 2.70 -5.82
N HIS A 76 11.80 3.78 -5.04
CA HIS A 76 12.51 5.01 -5.41
C HIS A 76 11.88 5.75 -6.60
N SER A 77 10.57 6.03 -6.52
CA SER A 77 9.83 6.87 -7.48
C SER A 77 8.85 7.79 -6.76
N SER A 78 8.61 8.99 -7.32
CA SER A 78 7.59 9.93 -6.85
C SER A 78 6.16 9.51 -7.21
N GLN A 79 5.99 8.62 -8.19
CA GLN A 79 4.68 8.13 -8.64
C GLN A 79 4.20 6.89 -7.89
N VAL A 80 4.98 6.36 -6.94
CA VAL A 80 4.59 5.21 -6.12
C VAL A 80 4.41 5.67 -4.67
N ASN A 81 3.15 5.65 -4.23
CA ASN A 81 2.70 6.18 -2.95
C ASN A 81 1.96 5.12 -2.15
N ILE A 82 1.63 5.45 -0.90
CA ILE A 82 0.92 4.57 0.03
C ILE A 82 -0.58 4.89 -0.05
N MET A 83 -1.40 3.84 0.02
CA MET A 83 -2.85 3.91 0.16
C MET A 83 -3.26 3.21 1.45
N LEU A 84 -3.97 3.93 2.32
CA LEU A 84 -4.35 3.42 3.65
C LEU A 84 -5.86 3.24 3.74
N GLY A 85 -6.29 2.02 4.08
CA GLY A 85 -7.67 1.71 4.42
C GLY A 85 -7.87 1.57 5.92
N THR A 86 -8.83 2.31 6.49
CA THR A 86 -9.18 2.28 7.92
C THR A 86 -9.51 0.88 8.44
N PHE A 87 -10.13 0.04 7.61
CA PHE A 87 -10.46 -1.34 7.95
C PHE A 87 -9.21 -2.17 8.27
N HIS A 88 -8.19 -2.11 7.40
CA HIS A 88 -6.94 -2.84 7.59
C HIS A 88 -6.13 -2.27 8.76
N MET A 89 -6.05 -0.93 8.85
CA MET A 89 -5.35 -0.26 9.95
C MET A 89 -5.91 -0.64 11.32
N ASN A 90 -7.23 -0.82 11.44
CA ASN A 90 -7.85 -1.21 12.70
C ASN A 90 -7.39 -2.60 13.19
N ILE A 91 -6.93 -3.47 12.30
CA ILE A 91 -6.47 -4.83 12.63
C ILE A 91 -4.96 -4.83 12.91
N GLU A 92 -4.17 -4.16 12.05
CA GLU A 92 -2.71 -4.31 12.04
C GLU A 92 -1.95 -3.19 12.78
N GLU A 93 -2.53 -2.00 12.93
CA GLU A 93 -1.85 -0.86 13.55
C GLU A 93 -2.10 -0.79 15.06
N ASN A 94 -1.02 -0.74 15.84
CA ASN A 94 -1.11 -0.57 17.31
C ASN A 94 -1.72 0.77 17.72
N LYS A 95 -1.50 1.82 16.93
CA LYS A 95 -2.07 3.16 17.11
C LYS A 95 -2.35 3.77 15.74
N TYR A 96 -3.63 3.96 15.45
CA TYR A 96 -4.10 4.51 14.18
C TYR A 96 -3.40 5.83 13.79
N ASN A 97 -3.25 6.76 14.75
CA ASN A 97 -2.60 8.05 14.49
C ASN A 97 -1.10 7.94 14.18
N SER A 98 -0.36 7.01 14.78
CA SER A 98 1.09 6.93 14.51
C SER A 98 1.38 6.43 13.10
N GLY A 99 0.61 5.45 12.60
CA GLY A 99 0.75 4.96 11.23
C GLY A 99 0.42 6.04 10.19
N TYR A 100 -0.67 6.78 10.41
CA TYR A 100 -1.05 7.92 9.57
C TYR A 100 0.01 9.04 9.60
N THR A 101 0.47 9.45 10.79
CA THR A 101 1.49 10.50 10.92
C THR A 101 2.81 10.09 10.25
N ALA A 102 3.26 8.85 10.43
CA ALA A 102 4.50 8.35 9.84
C ALA A 102 4.48 8.33 8.29
N SER A 103 3.30 8.09 7.71
CA SER A 103 3.12 7.97 6.25
C SER A 103 2.65 9.25 5.57
N ARG A 104 2.30 10.31 6.32
CA ARG A 104 1.61 11.52 5.83
C ARG A 104 2.21 12.15 4.57
N SER A 105 3.54 12.16 4.42
CA SER A 105 4.21 12.76 3.25
C SER A 105 4.19 11.89 1.98
N LYS A 106 3.72 10.65 2.08
CA LYS A 106 3.71 9.63 1.01
C LYS A 106 2.32 9.08 0.71
N ILE A 107 1.26 9.64 1.28
CA ILE A 107 -0.12 9.20 1.03
C ILE A 107 -0.57 9.77 -0.32
N GLY A 108 -0.92 8.88 -1.26
CA GLY A 108 -1.43 9.23 -2.58
C GLY A 108 -2.96 9.24 -2.66
N ALA A 109 -3.63 8.44 -1.83
CA ALA A 109 -5.07 8.47 -1.61
C ALA A 109 -5.46 7.83 -0.27
N PHE A 110 -6.58 8.28 0.30
CA PHE A 110 -7.14 7.76 1.56
C PHE A 110 -8.55 7.19 1.30
N PRO A 111 -8.70 5.89 0.99
CA PRO A 111 -10.01 5.25 0.84
C PRO A 111 -10.77 5.23 2.17
N TYR A 112 -11.81 6.07 2.26
CA TYR A 112 -12.68 6.18 3.43
C TYR A 112 -13.71 5.04 3.45
N TRP A 113 -13.36 3.88 3.99
CA TRP A 113 -14.34 2.82 4.30
C TRP A 113 -14.63 2.82 5.81
N ARG A 114 -15.68 3.56 6.21
CA ARG A 114 -16.14 3.65 7.61
C ARG A 114 -16.45 2.26 8.19
N THR A 115 -15.61 1.80 9.10
CA THR A 115 -16.09 1.10 10.30
C THR A 115 -16.37 2.17 11.35
N LYS A 116 -17.57 2.16 11.94
CA LYS A 116 -17.95 3.10 13.01
C LYS A 116 -16.92 3.04 14.14
N TYR A 117 -16.66 4.19 14.75
CA TYR A 117 -15.77 4.47 15.90
C TYR A 117 -14.32 4.84 15.58
N VAL A 118 -14.09 6.06 15.09
CA VAL A 118 -13.06 6.94 15.67
C VAL A 118 -13.60 8.38 15.61
N SER A 119 -13.95 8.93 16.77
CA SER A 119 -14.28 10.34 16.97
C SER A 119 -13.02 11.19 16.76
N SER A 120 -13.13 12.19 15.88
CA SER A 120 -12.39 13.46 15.85
C SER A 120 -11.10 13.53 16.68
N TRP A 121 -9.92 13.42 16.04
CA TRP A 121 -8.70 14.19 16.34
C TRP A 121 -7.74 14.12 15.14
#